data_AF-A0A5J5JQZ5-F1
#
_entry.id   AF-A0A5J5JQZ5-F1
#
_cell.length_a   1.000
_cell.length_b   1.000
_cell.length_c   1.000
_cell.angle_alpha   90.00
_cell.angle_beta   90.00
_cell.angle_gamma   90.00
#
_symmetry.space_group_name_H-M   'P 1'
#
loop_
_entity.id
_entity.type
_entity.pdbx_description
1 polymer ?
#
loop_
_entity_poly.entity_id
_entity_poly.type
_entity_poly.pdbx_seq_one_letter_code
_entity_poly.pdbx_strand_id
1 'polypeptide(L)'
;AGGYDKMAAAWYAALQSVPGSLGQGSSPSPSVSPSSSPSASPSASPSASPSASPSTSPSTSPTPGTRSCLAKYTLTGQWQGGFQADVTVTAGGSPISSWTVAWRFSDGQTVTQSWNATITSSGSQVTAQNVSYNGSLGAGASTQFGFLGSSNGANSVPSVTCTAT
;
A
#
# COMPACT_ATOMS: atom_id res chain seq x y z
N ALA A 1 -19.06 -23.69 -21.26
CA ALA A 1 -19.69 -23.67 -19.92
C ALA A 1 -19.13 -24.85 -19.14
N GLY A 2 -18.47 -24.74 -17.98
CA GLY A 2 -18.00 -23.61 -17.20
C GLY A 2 -16.95 -24.17 -16.24
N GLY A 3 -15.67 -23.80 -16.43
CA GLY A 3 -14.57 -24.16 -15.52
C GLY A 3 -14.45 -23.20 -14.34
N TYR A 4 -15.34 -22.20 -14.30
CA TYR A 4 -15.38 -21.11 -13.32
C TYR A 4 -16.07 -21.56 -12.02
N ASP A 5 -16.91 -22.60 -12.07
CA ASP A 5 -17.72 -23.07 -10.94
C ASP A 5 -16.93 -23.88 -9.90
N LYS A 6 -15.70 -24.34 -10.21
CA LYS A 6 -14.90 -25.15 -9.28
C LYS A 6 -13.97 -24.35 -8.37
N MET A 7 -13.72 -23.07 -8.67
CA MET A 7 -12.90 -22.20 -7.81
C MET A 7 -13.70 -21.51 -6.70
N ALA A 8 -15.01 -21.35 -6.88
CA ALA A 8 -15.90 -20.78 -5.86
C ALA A 8 -16.10 -21.71 -4.64
N ALA A 9 -15.97 -23.03 -4.82
CA ALA A 9 -16.13 -24.01 -3.75
C ALA A 9 -14.93 -24.08 -2.79
N ALA A 10 -13.72 -23.78 -3.27
CA ALA A 10 -12.50 -23.80 -2.44
C ALA A 10 -12.40 -22.57 -1.51
N TRP A 11 -13.00 -21.44 -1.91
CA TRP A 11 -12.97 -20.21 -1.13
C TRP A 11 -14.02 -20.19 0.01
N TYR A 12 -15.12 -20.94 -0.12
CA TYR A 12 -16.17 -21.02 0.91
C TYR A 12 -15.84 -21.97 2.08
N ALA A 13 -14.97 -22.97 1.88
CA ALA A 13 -14.54 -23.88 2.95
C ALA A 13 -13.49 -23.25 3.90
N ALA A 14 -12.75 -22.25 3.42
CA ALA A 14 -11.76 -21.53 4.21
C ALA A 14 -12.37 -20.47 5.17
N LEU A 15 -13.65 -20.13 5.00
CA LEU A 15 -14.39 -19.22 5.88
C LEU A 15 -15.11 -19.94 7.04
N GLN A 16 -15.13 -21.28 7.05
CA GLN A 16 -15.73 -22.09 8.12
C GLN A 16 -14.74 -22.52 9.22
N SER A 17 -13.46 -22.18 9.10
CA SER A 17 -12.43 -22.45 10.12
C SER A 17 -12.20 -21.28 11.09
N VAL A 18 -13.03 -20.25 11.05
CA VAL A 18 -13.01 -19.12 12.01
C VAL A 18 -14.05 -19.38 13.11
N PRO A 19 -13.65 -19.84 14.31
CA PRO A 19 -14.58 -19.95 15.43
C PRO A 19 -14.96 -18.54 15.93
N GLY A 20 -16.26 -18.27 16.05
CA GLY A 20 -16.77 -17.15 16.86
C GLY A 20 -17.72 -16.14 16.23
N SER A 21 -18.38 -16.44 15.10
CA SER A 21 -19.41 -15.52 14.58
C SER A 21 -20.71 -16.23 14.25
N LEU A 22 -21.78 -15.72 14.90
CA LEU A 22 -23.22 -15.95 14.70
C LEU A 22 -23.86 -17.07 15.53
N GLY A 23 -24.69 -16.67 16.51
CA GLY A 23 -25.81 -17.51 16.96
C GLY A 23 -26.30 -17.30 18.39
N GLN A 24 -27.36 -16.49 18.53
CA GLN A 24 -28.41 -16.49 19.55
C GLN A 24 -28.53 -17.69 20.50
N GLY A 25 -28.93 -17.39 21.75
CA GLY A 25 -29.86 -18.27 22.47
C GLY A 25 -29.70 -18.32 23.99
N SER A 26 -30.72 -17.80 24.69
CA SER A 26 -31.24 -18.29 25.97
C SER A 26 -30.64 -17.76 27.28
N SER A 27 -31.36 -16.78 27.83
CA SER A 27 -31.49 -16.50 29.26
C SER A 27 -32.03 -17.73 30.01
N PRO A 28 -31.58 -17.98 31.25
CA PRO A 28 -32.52 -17.79 32.36
C PRO A 28 -31.91 -17.03 33.55
N SER A 29 -32.70 -16.10 34.08
CA SER A 29 -32.60 -15.61 35.47
C SER A 29 -33.17 -16.68 36.41
N PRO A 30 -32.65 -16.86 37.63
CA PRO A 30 -33.25 -16.10 38.74
C PRO A 30 -32.33 -15.72 39.91
N SER A 31 -32.86 -14.77 40.68
CA SER A 31 -32.83 -14.67 42.15
C SER A 31 -31.91 -13.63 42.79
N VAL A 32 -32.57 -12.57 43.24
CA VAL A 32 -32.15 -11.51 44.17
C VAL A 32 -31.74 -12.04 45.55
N SER A 33 -30.72 -11.44 46.19
CA SER A 33 -30.83 -10.72 47.47
C SER A 33 -29.47 -10.24 48.04
N PRO A 34 -29.46 -9.20 48.91
CA PRO A 34 -28.36 -8.24 49.08
C PRO A 34 -27.52 -8.48 50.34
N SER A 35 -26.32 -7.90 50.42
CA SER A 35 -25.73 -7.54 51.72
C SER A 35 -24.74 -6.38 51.61
N SER A 36 -25.11 -5.27 52.21
CA SER A 36 -24.31 -4.07 52.41
C SER A 36 -23.32 -4.30 53.56
N SER A 37 -22.05 -3.92 53.40
CA SER A 37 -21.27 -3.51 54.57
C SER A 37 -20.14 -2.55 54.17
N PRO A 38 -20.11 -1.32 54.73
CA PRO A 38 -19.04 -0.36 54.53
C PRO A 38 -17.92 -0.59 55.56
N SER A 39 -16.67 -0.38 55.16
CA SER A 39 -15.62 -0.09 56.15
C SER A 39 -14.62 0.90 55.57
N ALA A 40 -14.63 2.09 56.15
CA ALA A 40 -13.69 3.16 55.90
C ALA A 40 -12.42 2.96 56.74
N SER A 41 -11.24 3.30 56.21
CA SER A 41 -10.40 4.38 56.77
C SER A 41 -8.98 4.42 56.18
N PRO A 42 -8.28 5.58 56.28
CA PRO A 42 -7.29 6.06 55.33
C PRO A 42 -5.85 5.90 55.84
N SER A 43 -4.85 6.21 55.00
CA SER A 43 -3.84 7.27 55.27
C SER A 43 -2.77 7.32 54.17
N ALA A 44 -2.21 8.52 54.01
CA ALA A 44 -1.48 9.04 52.87
C ALA A 44 0.01 8.68 52.80
N SER A 45 0.62 8.80 51.61
CA SER A 45 1.93 9.44 51.43
C SER A 45 2.33 9.65 49.95
N PRO A 46 3.27 10.57 49.65
CA PRO A 46 3.07 11.65 48.67
C PRO A 46 3.64 11.43 47.26
N SER A 47 3.24 12.38 46.42
CA SER A 47 3.66 12.69 45.05
C SER A 47 5.18 12.82 44.87
N ALA A 48 5.69 12.25 43.77
CA ALA A 48 6.82 12.80 43.03
C ALA A 48 6.63 12.47 41.53
N SER A 49 5.85 13.32 40.87
CA SER A 49 5.87 13.47 39.41
C SER A 49 7.09 14.32 39.02
N PRO A 50 7.92 13.84 38.09
CA PRO A 50 8.48 14.73 37.09
C PRO A 50 7.92 14.34 35.71
N SER A 51 6.91 15.12 35.31
CA SER A 51 6.60 15.37 33.91
C SER A 51 7.76 16.13 33.28
N ALA A 52 8.40 15.54 32.27
CA ALA A 52 9.18 16.26 31.27
C ALA A 52 9.17 15.47 29.96
N SER A 53 8.10 15.66 29.19
CA SER A 53 8.10 15.39 27.76
C SER A 53 9.02 16.39 27.07
N PRO A 54 9.84 15.93 26.11
CA PRO A 54 9.62 16.46 24.77
C PRO A 54 9.49 15.30 23.78
N SER A 55 8.26 14.90 23.48
CA SER A 55 7.97 14.28 22.20
C SER A 55 8.08 15.38 21.13
N THR A 56 9.27 15.55 20.55
CA THR A 56 9.43 16.27 19.28
C THR A 56 8.87 15.41 18.17
N SER A 57 7.55 15.22 18.15
CA SER A 57 6.87 14.83 16.91
C SER A 57 6.86 16.07 16.04
N PRO A 58 7.53 16.10 14.87
CA PRO A 58 7.32 17.18 13.93
C PRO A 58 5.85 17.17 13.53
N SER A 59 5.08 18.12 14.08
CA SER A 59 3.76 18.45 13.57
C SER A 59 3.97 19.14 12.24
N THR A 60 4.11 18.36 11.17
CA THR A 60 3.99 18.88 9.82
C THR A 60 2.55 19.37 9.67
N SER A 61 2.35 20.65 9.94
CA SER A 61 1.17 21.38 9.47
C SER A 61 1.02 21.05 7.98
N PRO A 62 -0.16 20.60 7.49
CA PRO A 62 -0.36 20.39 6.07
C PRO A 62 -0.30 21.77 5.39
N THR A 63 0.89 22.19 4.99
CA THR A 63 1.04 23.09 3.85
C THR A 63 0.20 22.52 2.73
N PRO A 64 -0.61 23.30 1.99
CA PRO A 64 -1.36 22.81 0.84
C PRO A 64 -0.45 21.93 -0.01
N GLY A 65 -0.66 20.62 0.09
CA GLY A 65 0.44 19.68 -0.10
C GLY A 65 0.87 19.71 -1.55
N THR A 66 2.17 19.89 -1.78
CA THR A 66 2.75 19.68 -3.10
C THR A 66 2.35 18.28 -3.56
N ARG A 67 1.57 18.22 -4.64
CA ARG A 67 1.21 16.97 -5.29
C ARG A 67 2.51 16.32 -5.73
N SER A 68 2.77 15.16 -5.15
CA SER A 68 4.03 14.45 -5.27
C SER A 68 3.72 12.97 -5.35
N CYS A 69 4.62 12.23 -5.97
CA CYS A 69 4.54 10.79 -6.01
C CYS A 69 5.93 10.17 -5.87
N LEU A 70 5.94 8.93 -5.44
CA LEU A 70 7.13 8.09 -5.36
C LEU A 70 6.93 6.92 -6.32
N ALA A 71 7.97 6.58 -7.08
CA ALA A 71 7.98 5.39 -7.92
C ALA A 71 9.03 4.41 -7.42
N LYS A 72 8.70 3.12 -7.44
CA LYS A 72 9.63 2.04 -7.12
C LYS A 72 9.68 1.04 -8.26
N TYR A 73 10.85 0.89 -8.85
CA TYR A 73 11.12 -0.10 -9.89
C TYR A 73 11.50 -1.44 -9.25
N THR A 74 10.90 -2.53 -9.70
CA THR A 74 11.22 -3.89 -9.28
C THR A 74 11.36 -4.79 -10.49
N LEU A 75 12.51 -5.46 -10.62
CA LEU A 75 12.70 -6.50 -11.63
C LEU A 75 11.98 -7.77 -11.14
N THR A 76 10.95 -8.21 -11.85
CA THR A 76 10.14 -9.37 -11.44
C THR A 76 10.57 -10.67 -12.12
N GLY A 77 11.26 -10.57 -13.25
CA GLY A 77 11.89 -11.72 -13.90
C GLY A 77 12.89 -11.31 -14.97
N GLN A 78 13.83 -12.19 -15.26
CA GLN A 78 14.80 -12.00 -16.35
C GLN A 78 15.12 -13.34 -17.01
N TRP A 79 15.24 -13.33 -18.33
CA TRP A 79 15.60 -14.47 -19.16
C TRP A 79 16.58 -14.03 -20.25
N GLN A 80 17.02 -14.96 -21.08
CA GLN A 80 17.93 -14.64 -22.18
C GLN A 80 17.24 -13.71 -23.19
N GLY A 81 17.79 -12.51 -23.35
CA GLY A 81 17.30 -11.50 -24.30
C GLY A 81 16.13 -10.66 -23.79
N GLY A 82 15.63 -10.87 -22.57
CA GLY A 82 14.50 -10.09 -22.06
C GLY A 82 14.31 -10.12 -20.56
N PHE A 83 13.46 -9.22 -20.09
CA PHE A 83 13.12 -9.08 -18.69
C PHE A 83 11.69 -8.55 -18.50
N GLN A 84 11.16 -8.74 -17.30
CA GLN A 84 9.92 -8.16 -16.83
C GLN A 84 10.21 -7.28 -15.62
N ALA A 85 9.61 -6.09 -15.61
CA ALA A 85 9.67 -5.19 -14.49
C ALA A 85 8.29 -4.63 -14.15
N ASP A 86 8.10 -4.40 -12.86
CA ASP A 86 6.92 -3.77 -12.28
C ASP A 86 7.33 -2.49 -11.56
N VAL A 87 6.55 -1.44 -11.75
CA VAL A 87 6.76 -0.13 -11.16
C VAL A 87 5.53 0.24 -10.33
N THR A 88 5.75 0.40 -9.03
CA THR A 88 4.71 0.86 -8.10
C THR A 88 4.81 2.36 -7.95
N VAL A 89 3.71 3.07 -8.21
CA VAL A 89 3.57 4.52 -8.01
C VAL A 89 2.72 4.76 -6.78
N THR A 90 3.19 5.61 -5.87
CA THR A 90 2.49 5.96 -4.63
C THR A 90 2.33 7.46 -4.53
N ALA A 91 1.12 7.92 -4.29
CA ALA A 91 0.85 9.34 -4.05
C ALA A 91 1.44 9.76 -2.69
N GLY A 92 1.94 10.99 -2.62
CA GLY A 92 2.43 11.58 -1.39
C GLY A 92 1.31 11.91 -0.40
N GLY A 93 1.53 12.93 0.44
CA GLY A 93 0.56 13.36 1.44
C GLY A 93 -0.69 14.07 0.89
N SER A 94 -0.87 14.14 -0.42
CA SER A 94 -2.03 14.78 -1.07
C SER A 94 -2.52 13.92 -2.25
N PRO A 95 -3.83 13.93 -2.52
CA PRO A 95 -4.37 13.21 -3.66
C PRO A 95 -3.84 13.77 -4.98
N ILE A 96 -3.66 12.90 -5.96
CA ILE A 96 -3.17 13.22 -7.30
C ILE A 96 -4.18 12.75 -8.34
N SER A 97 -4.25 13.45 -9.47
CA SER A 97 -5.15 13.13 -10.59
C SER A 97 -4.43 12.40 -11.72
N SER A 98 -3.12 12.60 -11.84
CA SER A 98 -2.26 11.94 -12.81
C SER A 98 -0.85 11.78 -12.26
N TRP A 99 -0.11 10.84 -12.86
CA TRP A 99 1.29 10.62 -12.55
C TRP A 99 2.09 10.35 -13.82
N THR A 100 3.35 10.74 -13.78
CA THR A 100 4.34 10.46 -14.81
C THR A 100 5.61 9.95 -14.13
N VAL A 101 6.09 8.79 -14.58
CA VAL A 101 7.35 8.21 -14.11
C VAL A 101 8.37 8.30 -15.24
N ALA A 102 9.58 8.74 -14.94
CA ALA A 102 10.67 8.81 -15.90
C ALA A 102 11.92 8.10 -15.37
N TRP A 103 12.66 7.46 -16.27
CA TRP A 103 13.95 6.86 -15.97
C TRP A 103 14.86 6.81 -17.19
N ARG A 104 16.10 6.41 -16.98
CA ARG A 104 17.08 6.18 -18.05
C ARG A 104 17.68 4.79 -17.93
N PHE A 105 17.68 4.05 -19.01
CA PHE A 105 18.38 2.78 -19.12
C PHE A 105 19.88 3.01 -19.35
N SER A 106 20.72 2.21 -18.68
CA SER A 106 22.19 2.37 -18.73
C SER A 106 22.86 1.37 -19.67
N ASP A 107 22.22 0.24 -19.94
CA ASP A 107 22.83 -0.92 -20.62
C ASP A 107 22.18 -1.20 -21.99
N GLY A 108 21.55 -0.20 -22.60
CA GLY A 108 20.89 -0.33 -23.90
C GLY A 108 19.57 -1.11 -23.87
N GLN A 109 18.94 -1.22 -22.69
CA GLN A 109 17.63 -1.85 -22.57
C GLN A 109 16.56 -1.09 -23.36
N THR A 110 15.57 -1.81 -23.87
CA THR A 110 14.41 -1.21 -24.56
C THR A 110 13.11 -1.82 -24.08
N VAL A 111 12.06 -1.01 -23.97
CA VAL A 111 10.71 -1.51 -23.63
C VAL A 111 10.06 -2.09 -24.88
N THR A 112 9.50 -3.30 -24.79
CA THR A 112 8.86 -4.02 -25.90
C THR A 112 7.35 -4.10 -25.76
N GLN A 113 6.83 -4.19 -24.54
CA GLN A 113 5.40 -4.22 -24.26
C GLN A 113 5.12 -3.62 -22.88
N SER A 114 3.98 -2.96 -22.68
CA SER A 114 3.58 -2.42 -21.39
C SER A 114 2.10 -2.66 -21.11
N TRP A 115 1.73 -2.65 -19.84
CA TRP A 115 0.35 -2.66 -19.38
C TRP A 115 0.16 -1.66 -18.25
N ASN A 116 -1.07 -1.18 -18.06
CA ASN A 116 -1.45 -0.21 -17.04
C ASN A 116 -0.66 1.13 -17.09
N ALA A 117 0.08 1.38 -18.18
CA ALA A 117 0.79 2.62 -18.44
C ALA A 117 1.02 2.79 -19.94
N THR A 118 1.02 4.04 -20.38
CA THR A 118 1.49 4.43 -21.71
C THR A 118 2.98 4.77 -21.61
N ILE A 119 3.84 3.93 -22.19
CA ILE A 119 5.30 4.12 -22.15
C ILE A 119 5.80 4.64 -23.50
N THR A 120 6.62 5.68 -23.45
CA THR A 120 7.34 6.24 -24.60
C THR A 120 8.83 6.23 -24.31
N SER A 121 9.64 5.96 -25.33
CA SER A 121 11.11 5.89 -25.20
C SER A 121 11.77 6.73 -26.28
N SER A 122 12.81 7.48 -25.91
CA SER A 122 13.66 8.25 -26.82
C SER A 122 15.12 7.97 -26.49
N GLY A 123 15.77 7.15 -27.31
CA GLY A 123 17.07 6.55 -26.97
C GLY A 123 16.98 5.79 -25.65
N SER A 124 17.84 6.14 -24.70
CA SER A 124 17.86 5.52 -23.36
C SER A 124 16.83 6.10 -22.38
N GLN A 125 16.15 7.19 -22.73
CA GLN A 125 15.22 7.86 -21.82
C GLN A 125 13.80 7.31 -22.00
N VAL A 126 13.18 6.93 -20.90
CA VAL A 126 11.85 6.31 -20.89
C VAL A 126 10.92 7.11 -19.99
N THR A 127 9.70 7.34 -20.48
CA THR A 127 8.63 8.04 -19.77
C THR A 127 7.37 7.19 -19.80
N ALA A 128 6.84 6.87 -18.62
CA ALA A 128 5.58 6.18 -18.41
C ALA A 128 4.53 7.14 -17.85
N GLN A 129 3.35 7.16 -18.46
CA GLN A 129 2.20 7.94 -17.99
C GLN A 129 1.05 7.01 -17.61
N ASN A 130 0.24 7.45 -16.65
CA ASN A 130 -0.97 6.74 -16.26
C ASN A 130 -1.94 6.56 -17.44
N VAL A 131 -2.74 5.50 -17.37
CA VAL A 131 -3.92 5.35 -18.23
C VAL A 131 -5.14 5.93 -17.52
N SER A 132 -6.28 6.00 -18.23
CA SER A 132 -7.48 6.72 -17.78
C SER A 132 -8.00 6.27 -16.40
N TYR A 133 -7.87 4.99 -16.07
CA TYR A 133 -8.48 4.43 -14.85
C TYR A 133 -7.53 4.41 -13.63
N ASN A 134 -6.23 4.69 -13.79
CA ASN A 134 -5.25 4.53 -12.71
C ASN A 134 -4.41 5.78 -12.43
N GLY A 135 -4.82 6.94 -12.94
CA GLY A 135 -4.18 8.23 -12.65
C GLY A 135 -4.59 8.83 -11.31
N SER A 136 -5.86 8.70 -10.95
CA SER A 136 -6.43 9.28 -9.73
C SER A 136 -6.10 8.41 -8.52
N LEU A 137 -5.31 8.94 -7.58
CA LEU A 137 -4.92 8.26 -6.35
C LEU A 137 -5.18 9.18 -5.15
N GLY A 138 -5.78 8.62 -4.10
CA GLY A 138 -5.87 9.29 -2.80
C GLY A 138 -4.49 9.49 -2.18
N ALA A 139 -4.38 10.35 -1.16
CA ALA A 139 -3.13 10.52 -0.42
C ALA A 139 -2.64 9.18 0.15
N GLY A 140 -1.36 8.86 -0.08
CA GLY A 140 -0.76 7.58 0.33
C GLY A 140 -1.23 6.34 -0.45
N ALA A 141 -2.15 6.48 -1.41
CA ALA A 141 -2.61 5.35 -2.22
C ALA A 141 -1.59 5.01 -3.33
N SER A 142 -1.62 3.76 -3.78
CA SER A 142 -0.67 3.25 -4.77
C SER A 142 -1.37 2.60 -5.96
N THR A 143 -0.69 2.63 -7.09
CA THR A 143 -1.01 1.84 -8.29
C THR A 143 0.24 1.16 -8.81
N GLN A 144 0.08 0.19 -9.70
CA GLN A 144 1.19 -0.51 -10.31
C GLN A 144 0.98 -0.65 -11.82
N PHE A 145 2.06 -0.45 -12.55
CA PHE A 145 2.18 -0.80 -13.94
C PHE A 145 3.38 -1.69 -14.17
N GLY A 146 3.41 -2.40 -15.29
CA GLY A 146 4.52 -3.25 -15.63
C GLY A 146 4.81 -3.25 -17.12
N PHE A 147 5.97 -3.79 -17.46
CA PHE A 147 6.42 -3.86 -18.84
C PHE A 147 7.38 -5.03 -19.06
N LEU A 148 7.43 -5.48 -20.31
CA LEU A 148 8.48 -6.35 -20.83
C LEU A 148 9.52 -5.49 -21.53
N GLY A 149 10.79 -5.82 -21.32
CA GLY A 149 11.90 -5.20 -22.01
C GLY A 149 12.85 -6.22 -22.60
N SER A 150 13.67 -5.76 -23.54
CA SER A 150 14.80 -6.51 -24.07
C SER A 150 16.11 -5.95 -23.52
N SER A 151 17.07 -6.83 -23.25
CA SER A 151 18.41 -6.49 -22.78
C SER A 151 19.42 -7.48 -23.35
N ASN A 152 20.54 -6.98 -23.87
CA ASN A 152 21.63 -7.79 -24.42
C ASN A 152 22.87 -7.68 -23.52
N GLY A 153 22.93 -8.49 -22.48
CA GLY A 153 24.03 -8.47 -21.51
C GLY A 153 23.59 -7.95 -20.15
N ALA A 154 24.23 -6.88 -19.67
CA ALA A 154 23.91 -6.27 -18.39
C ALA A 154 22.48 -5.68 -18.38
N ASN A 155 21.85 -5.69 -17.21
CA ASN A 155 20.54 -5.10 -16.98
C ASN A 155 20.51 -4.41 -15.62
N SER A 156 21.18 -3.27 -15.53
CA SER A 156 21.23 -2.47 -14.31
C SER A 156 19.86 -1.85 -14.05
N VAL A 157 19.41 -1.93 -12.79
CA VAL A 157 18.16 -1.33 -12.36
C VAL A 157 18.30 0.20 -12.37
N PRO A 158 17.45 0.93 -13.11
CA PRO A 158 17.55 2.38 -13.21
C PRO A 158 16.97 3.07 -11.96
N SER A 159 17.43 4.29 -11.71
CA SER A 159 16.73 5.20 -10.79
C SER A 159 15.52 5.79 -11.49
N VAL A 160 14.38 5.83 -10.80
CA VAL A 160 13.11 6.35 -11.30
C VAL A 160 12.78 7.67 -10.60
N THR A 161 12.23 8.62 -11.35
CA THR A 161 11.63 9.84 -10.82
C THR A 161 10.14 9.85 -11.09
N CYS A 162 9.36 10.46 -10.21
CA CYS A 162 7.91 10.53 -10.34
C CYS A 162 7.44 11.97 -10.16
N THR A 163 6.56 12.41 -11.06
CA THR A 163 5.87 13.70 -10.99
C THR A 163 4.37 13.49 -11.03
N ALA A 164 3.60 14.30 -10.29
CA ALA A 164 2.15 14.18 -10.18
C ALA A 164 1.47 15.55 -10.25
N THR A 165 0.22 15.56 -10.70
CA THR A 165 -0.62 16.77 -10.77
C THR A 165 -1.98 16.61 -10.14
#